data_AF-A0A1I6KGH1-F1
#
_entry.id   AF-A0A1I6KGH1-F1
#
_cell.length_a   1.000
_cell.length_b   1.000
_cell.length_c   1.000
_cell.angle_alpha   90.00
_cell.angle_beta   90.00
_cell.angle_gamma   90.00
#
_symmetry.space_group_name_H-M   'P 1'
#
loop_
_entity.id
_entity.type
_entity.pdbx_description
1 polymer ?
#
loop_
_entity_poly.entity_id
_entity_poly.type
_entity_poly.pdbx_seq_one_letter_code
_entity_poly.pdbx_strand_id
1 'polypeptide(L)'
;MPVGSASRPYTGAMATNTRAVPAEGVAPAPTLRAESEAIYAAAGAGVLGAIYGLVVALIAPDMPLADNEGAFGLLAAIGAGVVAAAASATGYWRSRNHPGQEWRRSLPSWKFTVNTISVVVVHTALAFLATYAGFRLLGMGFIGLPVITFWAIVLMTVTLGLTAYIVYLSVSKMTTQRMSSLLMSFIVIGTLTAMLTTPDPEWWKVHFSHLGTFDDLSSWVFNGTLIAGGLLVTTFAVYIANDMEALVRAGVLQNQRSPRTVSTLFVVMGIMLACVGIFPVDFSLLLHNLSATGMAVMFLVLLIAGPKLLRGMPRTYFLSAWAFLAATVASVILFIVTYFSLTAFEIIVFALIFGWIAVFIRFLGVTGQHE
;
A
#
# COMPACT_ATOMS: atom_id res chain seq x y z
N MET A 1 -47.69 3.57 61.45
CA MET A 1 -46.40 2.92 61.06
C MET A 1 -46.18 1.72 61.97
N PRO A 2 -45.60 0.59 61.51
CA PRO A 2 -45.60 -0.06 60.18
C PRO A 2 -46.02 -1.57 60.24
N VAL A 3 -46.65 -2.14 59.19
CA VAL A 3 -46.13 -3.12 58.15
C VAL A 3 -45.96 -4.57 58.69
N GLY A 4 -46.45 -5.67 58.10
CA GLY A 4 -47.03 -5.98 56.78
C GLY A 4 -46.36 -7.23 56.14
N SER A 5 -47.10 -8.36 56.13
CA SER A 5 -47.08 -9.59 55.26
C SER A 5 -46.16 -9.65 54.01
N ALA A 6 -45.78 -10.77 53.37
CA ALA A 6 -45.96 -12.23 53.48
C ALA A 6 -45.16 -12.93 52.32
N SER A 7 -45.15 -14.28 52.35
CA SER A 7 -45.11 -15.26 51.22
C SER A 7 -43.81 -15.57 50.41
N ARG A 8 -43.43 -16.87 50.46
CA ARG A 8 -42.59 -17.69 49.51
C ARG A 8 -43.36 -17.93 48.17
N PRO A 9 -42.90 -18.65 47.08
CA PRO A 9 -41.80 -19.63 46.92
C PRO A 9 -41.10 -19.82 45.51
N TYR A 10 -40.21 -20.83 45.40
CA TYR A 10 -39.73 -21.67 44.25
C TYR A 10 -39.62 -21.13 42.79
N THR A 11 -38.46 -21.33 42.14
CA THR A 11 -38.23 -22.28 41.00
C THR A 11 -36.84 -22.10 40.36
N GLY A 12 -36.25 -23.21 39.90
CA GLY A 12 -34.94 -23.24 39.23
C GLY A 12 -34.98 -22.77 37.78
N ALA A 13 -33.87 -22.19 37.33
CA ALA A 13 -33.63 -21.92 35.92
C ALA A 13 -32.16 -22.24 35.58
N MET A 14 -32.03 -22.99 34.48
CA MET A 14 -30.80 -23.45 33.85
C MET A 14 -29.72 -22.37 33.77
N ALA A 15 -28.49 -22.74 34.13
CA ALA A 15 -27.30 -22.04 33.68
C ALA A 15 -27.14 -22.28 32.17
N THR A 16 -27.77 -21.42 31.36
CA THR A 16 -27.44 -21.29 29.94
C THR A 16 -26.02 -20.75 29.85
N ASN A 17 -25.11 -21.63 29.45
CA ASN A 17 -23.74 -21.31 29.09
C ASN A 17 -23.78 -20.55 27.76
N THR A 18 -24.13 -19.26 27.81
CA THR A 18 -24.10 -18.38 26.65
C THR A 18 -22.63 -18.16 26.29
N ARG A 19 -22.10 -19.02 25.40
CA ARG A 19 -20.92 -18.68 24.61
C ARG A 19 -21.22 -17.33 23.99
N ALA A 20 -20.53 -16.28 24.46
CA ALA A 20 -20.53 -15.00 23.79
C ALA A 20 -20.11 -15.24 22.35
N VAL A 21 -21.06 -15.14 21.43
CA VAL A 21 -20.78 -15.04 20.00
C VAL A 21 -19.91 -13.78 19.87
N PRO A 22 -18.66 -13.87 19.39
CA PRO A 22 -17.84 -12.68 19.23
C PRO A 22 -18.57 -11.76 18.25
N ALA A 23 -18.80 -10.52 18.66
CA ALA A 23 -19.39 -9.50 17.83
C ALA A 23 -18.60 -9.41 16.51
N GLU A 24 -19.24 -9.83 15.41
CA GLU A 24 -18.73 -9.62 14.06
C GLU A 24 -18.67 -8.10 13.83
N GLY A 25 -17.49 -7.50 13.90
CA GLY A 25 -17.33 -6.08 13.60
C GLY A 25 -16.07 -5.42 14.14
N VAL A 26 -15.47 -5.95 15.21
CA VAL A 26 -14.20 -5.43 15.71
C VAL A 26 -13.06 -6.12 14.97
N ALA A 27 -12.29 -5.36 14.18
CA ALA A 27 -11.04 -5.86 13.61
C ALA A 27 -10.22 -6.50 14.74
N PRO A 28 -9.84 -7.79 14.64
CA PRO A 28 -9.21 -8.47 15.76
C PRO A 28 -7.97 -7.69 16.18
N ALA A 29 -7.89 -7.35 17.47
CA ALA A 29 -6.69 -6.81 18.09
C ALA A 29 -5.49 -7.66 17.66
N PRO A 30 -4.27 -7.09 17.58
CA PRO A 30 -3.08 -7.89 17.31
C PRO A 30 -3.13 -9.16 18.14
N THR A 31 -3.21 -10.32 17.49
CA THR A 31 -3.04 -11.55 18.26
C THR A 31 -1.64 -11.44 18.83
N LEU A 32 -1.48 -11.56 20.16
CA LEU A 32 -0.18 -11.53 20.83
C LEU A 32 0.85 -12.38 20.07
N ARG A 33 0.36 -13.47 19.46
CA ARG A 33 1.08 -14.33 18.51
C ARG A 33 1.73 -13.59 17.33
N ALA A 34 0.99 -12.78 16.57
CA ALA A 34 1.55 -12.08 15.40
C ALA A 34 2.63 -11.07 15.82
N GLU A 35 2.44 -10.40 16.96
CA GLU A 35 3.44 -9.50 17.54
C GLU A 35 4.69 -10.26 17.97
N SER A 36 4.54 -11.38 18.69
CA SER A 36 5.68 -12.22 19.09
C SER A 36 6.44 -12.78 17.89
N GLU A 37 5.73 -13.29 16.88
CA GLU A 37 6.34 -13.80 15.65
C GLU A 37 7.12 -12.71 14.91
N ALA A 38 6.61 -11.48 14.86
CA ALA A 38 7.30 -10.34 14.27
C ALA A 38 8.58 -9.97 15.05
N ILE A 39 8.55 -10.01 16.38
CA ILE A 39 9.74 -9.76 17.21
C ILE A 39 10.80 -10.84 17.01
N TYR A 40 10.43 -12.12 16.91
CA TYR A 40 11.39 -13.18 16.61
C TYR A 40 12.00 -13.03 15.21
N ALA A 41 11.18 -12.66 14.22
CA ALA A 41 11.67 -12.37 12.87
C ALA A 41 12.64 -11.18 12.88
N ALA A 42 12.33 -10.12 13.63
CA ALA A 42 13.17 -8.94 13.79
C ALA A 42 14.51 -9.25 14.46
N ALA A 43 14.50 -10.05 15.54
CA ALA A 43 15.72 -10.46 16.22
C ALA A 43 16.62 -11.30 15.30
N GLY A 44 16.05 -12.27 14.58
CA GLY A 44 16.79 -13.09 13.62
C GLY A 44 17.38 -12.26 12.47
N ALA A 45 16.58 -11.38 11.88
CA ALA A 45 17.03 -10.48 10.82
C ALA A 45 18.08 -9.46 11.32
N GLY A 46 17.97 -9.02 12.57
CA GLY A 46 18.97 -8.15 13.21
C GLY A 46 20.32 -8.85 13.37
N VAL A 47 20.34 -10.09 13.83
CA VAL A 47 21.58 -10.89 13.92
C VAL A 47 22.21 -11.09 12.53
N LEU A 48 21.40 -11.43 11.52
CA LEU A 48 21.87 -11.53 10.14
C LEU A 48 22.38 -10.18 9.62
N GLY A 49 21.73 -9.08 10.01
CA GLY A 49 22.18 -7.73 9.68
C GLY A 49 23.51 -7.36 10.34
N ALA A 50 23.74 -7.77 11.58
CA ALA A 50 25.03 -7.58 12.26
C ALA A 50 26.16 -8.30 11.51
N ILE A 51 25.93 -9.56 11.13
CA ILE A 51 26.88 -10.36 10.36
C ILE A 51 27.12 -9.72 8.99
N TYR A 52 26.07 -9.32 8.30
CA TYR A 52 26.17 -8.68 7.00
C TYR A 52 26.94 -7.35 7.07
N GLY A 53 26.63 -6.49 8.05
CA GLY A 53 27.35 -5.24 8.28
C GLY A 53 28.83 -5.45 8.61
N LEU A 54 29.16 -6.49 9.39
CA LEU A 54 30.55 -6.87 9.65
C LEU A 54 31.27 -7.31 8.36
N VAL A 55 30.65 -8.17 7.56
CA VAL A 55 31.22 -8.63 6.28
C VAL A 55 31.46 -7.45 5.34
N VAL A 56 30.51 -6.54 5.22
CA VAL A 56 30.66 -5.31 4.41
C VAL A 56 31.84 -4.47 4.89
N ALA A 57 31.95 -4.23 6.21
CA ALA A 57 33.05 -3.45 6.78
C ALA A 57 34.43 -4.08 6.58
N LEU A 58 34.52 -5.41 6.53
CA LEU A 58 35.78 -6.13 6.29
C LEU A 58 36.20 -6.10 4.82
N ILE A 59 35.25 -6.14 3.88
CA ILE A 59 35.52 -6.14 2.44
C ILE A 59 35.77 -4.71 1.93
N ALA A 60 34.99 -3.76 2.41
CA ALA A 60 35.02 -2.36 2.00
C ALA A 60 35.01 -1.45 3.25
N PRO A 61 36.15 -1.30 3.93
CA PRO A 61 36.26 -0.44 5.10
C PRO A 61 35.98 1.02 4.71
N ASP A 62 35.38 1.77 5.65
CA ASP A 62 35.12 3.21 5.55
C ASP A 62 34.29 3.61 4.31
N MET A 63 33.43 2.71 3.84
CA MET A 63 32.51 2.95 2.73
C MET A 63 31.63 4.20 3.01
N PRO A 64 31.43 5.08 2.01
CA PRO A 64 30.54 6.23 2.16
C PRO A 64 29.11 5.81 2.50
N LEU A 65 28.42 6.63 3.29
CA LEU A 65 27.05 6.35 3.72
C LEU A 65 26.08 6.23 2.52
N ALA A 66 26.15 7.14 1.54
CA ALA A 66 25.20 7.14 0.41
C ALA A 66 25.71 7.68 -0.95
N ASP A 67 27.01 7.91 -1.17
CA ASP A 67 27.53 8.51 -2.42
C ASP A 67 27.53 7.56 -3.65
N ASN A 68 27.60 8.15 -4.85
CA ASN A 68 26.84 7.78 -6.07
C ASN A 68 26.96 6.38 -6.70
N GLU A 69 27.90 5.48 -6.36
CA GLU A 69 28.06 4.24 -7.17
C GLU A 69 28.28 2.94 -6.39
N GLY A 70 28.28 2.98 -5.05
CA GLY A 70 28.51 1.75 -4.26
C GLY A 70 28.39 1.94 -2.75
N ALA A 71 27.53 2.86 -2.31
CA ALA A 71 27.47 3.24 -0.91
C ALA A 71 26.74 2.23 -0.02
N PHE A 72 27.03 2.32 1.28
CA PHE A 72 26.47 1.47 2.32
C PHE A 72 24.93 1.40 2.25
N GLY A 73 24.27 2.52 1.92
CA GLY A 73 22.83 2.59 1.73
C GLY A 73 22.25 1.64 0.68
N LEU A 74 22.96 1.39 -0.44
CA LEU A 74 22.52 0.43 -1.46
C LEU A 74 22.58 -1.00 -0.92
N LEU A 75 23.67 -1.36 -0.25
CA LEU A 75 23.84 -2.68 0.38
C LEU A 75 22.79 -2.92 1.47
N ALA A 76 22.48 -1.88 2.26
CA ALA A 76 21.41 -1.93 3.25
C ALA A 76 20.03 -2.10 2.60
N ALA A 77 19.76 -1.43 1.48
CA ALA A 77 18.51 -1.58 0.72
C ALA A 77 18.36 -2.99 0.12
N ILE A 78 19.44 -3.58 -0.42
CA ILE A 78 19.44 -4.97 -0.90
C ILE A 78 19.13 -5.93 0.25
N GLY A 79 19.80 -5.76 1.40
CA GLY A 79 19.56 -6.56 2.60
C GLY A 79 18.11 -6.43 3.10
N ALA A 80 17.58 -5.21 3.13
CA ALA A 80 16.19 -4.94 3.48
C ALA A 80 15.22 -5.62 2.50
N GLY A 81 15.48 -5.56 1.19
CA GLY A 81 14.68 -6.27 0.18
C GLY A 81 14.64 -7.78 0.40
N VAL A 82 15.79 -8.42 0.62
CA VAL A 82 15.88 -9.88 0.88
C VAL A 82 15.12 -10.26 2.15
N VAL A 83 15.32 -9.51 3.24
CA VAL A 83 14.63 -9.74 4.51
C VAL A 83 13.11 -9.51 4.36
N ALA A 84 12.70 -8.47 3.63
CA ALA A 84 11.30 -8.19 3.35
C ALA A 84 10.66 -9.31 2.53
N ALA A 85 11.35 -9.88 1.54
CA ALA A 85 10.85 -11.01 0.76
C ALA A 85 10.59 -12.23 1.65
N ALA A 86 11.54 -12.58 2.52
CA ALA A 86 11.40 -13.68 3.46
C ALA A 86 10.30 -13.44 4.50
N ALA A 87 10.26 -12.26 5.11
CA ALA A 87 9.27 -11.88 6.12
C ALA A 87 7.86 -11.81 5.54
N SER A 88 7.69 -11.25 4.35
CA SER A 88 6.41 -11.15 3.67
C SER A 88 5.88 -12.52 3.24
N ALA A 89 6.72 -13.39 2.66
CA ALA A 89 6.33 -14.73 2.25
C ALA A 89 5.90 -15.59 3.46
N THR A 90 6.74 -15.62 4.51
CA THR A 90 6.47 -16.41 5.72
C THR A 90 5.28 -15.87 6.51
N GLY A 91 5.19 -14.55 6.70
CA GLY A 91 4.10 -13.90 7.41
C GLY A 91 2.77 -14.02 6.68
N TYR A 92 2.74 -13.84 5.35
CA TYR A 92 1.53 -14.02 4.56
C TYR A 92 1.04 -15.47 4.61
N TRP A 93 1.95 -16.45 4.46
CA TRP A 93 1.61 -17.87 4.56
C TRP A 93 1.11 -18.27 5.96
N ARG A 94 1.76 -17.83 7.04
CA ARG A 94 1.35 -18.16 8.42
C ARG A 94 0.03 -17.51 8.80
N SER A 95 -0.24 -16.31 8.30
CA SER A 95 -1.46 -15.54 8.59
C SER A 95 -2.76 -16.24 8.17
N ARG A 96 -2.71 -17.23 7.26
CA ARG A 96 -3.88 -18.05 6.90
C ARG A 96 -4.50 -18.83 8.07
N ASN A 97 -3.77 -18.93 9.18
CA ASN A 97 -4.20 -19.59 10.40
C ASN A 97 -4.66 -18.60 11.49
N HIS A 98 -4.67 -17.31 11.20
CA HIS A 98 -5.11 -16.29 12.15
C HIS A 98 -6.64 -16.11 12.10
N PRO A 99 -7.28 -15.83 13.24
CA PRO A 99 -8.71 -15.48 13.29
C PRO A 99 -9.03 -14.33 12.34
N GLY A 100 -10.09 -14.47 11.54
CA GLY A 100 -10.52 -13.47 10.55
C GLY A 100 -9.81 -13.52 9.19
N GLN A 101 -8.76 -14.34 9.04
CA GLN A 101 -8.06 -14.54 7.77
C GLN A 101 -8.24 -15.95 7.20
N GLU A 102 -9.08 -16.76 7.83
CA GLU A 102 -9.30 -18.18 7.49
C GLU A 102 -9.92 -18.37 6.09
N TRP A 103 -10.68 -17.37 5.61
CA TRP A 103 -11.24 -17.35 4.26
C TRP A 103 -10.16 -17.50 3.18
N ARG A 104 -8.90 -17.15 3.45
CA ARG A 104 -7.79 -17.36 2.50
C ARG A 104 -7.53 -18.83 2.21
N ARG A 105 -7.95 -19.74 3.10
CA ARG A 105 -7.83 -21.20 2.91
C ARG A 105 -8.83 -21.74 1.88
N SER A 106 -9.95 -21.04 1.65
CA SER A 106 -10.93 -21.43 0.64
C SER A 106 -10.60 -20.91 -0.76
N LEU A 107 -9.56 -20.08 -0.90
CA LEU A 107 -9.09 -19.62 -2.20
C LEU A 107 -8.45 -20.78 -2.99
N PRO A 108 -8.72 -20.89 -4.31
CA PRO A 108 -7.96 -21.76 -5.20
C PRO A 108 -6.45 -21.48 -5.10
N SER A 109 -5.63 -22.53 -5.14
CA SER A 109 -4.18 -22.44 -4.94
C SER A 109 -3.49 -21.44 -5.86
N TRP A 110 -3.96 -21.31 -7.11
CA TRP A 110 -3.41 -20.34 -8.06
C TRP A 110 -3.67 -18.90 -7.63
N LYS A 111 -4.89 -18.58 -7.14
CA LYS A 111 -5.23 -17.23 -6.65
C LYS A 111 -4.42 -16.88 -5.41
N PHE A 112 -4.26 -17.85 -4.50
CA PHE A 112 -3.44 -17.66 -3.31
C PHE A 112 -1.96 -17.42 -3.68
N THR A 113 -1.44 -18.15 -4.67
CA THR A 113 -0.07 -17.99 -5.15
C THR A 113 0.14 -16.62 -5.77
N VAL A 114 -0.75 -16.19 -6.68
CA VAL A 114 -0.70 -14.85 -7.28
C VAL A 114 -0.75 -13.76 -6.21
N ASN A 115 -1.67 -13.85 -5.25
CA ASN A 115 -1.75 -12.88 -4.15
C ASN A 115 -0.47 -12.86 -3.30
N THR A 116 0.11 -14.04 -3.01
CA THR A 116 1.35 -14.13 -2.25
C THR A 116 2.50 -13.47 -3.02
N ILE A 117 2.65 -13.75 -4.31
CA ILE A 117 3.66 -13.13 -5.17
C ILE A 117 3.49 -11.62 -5.18
N SER A 118 2.27 -11.11 -5.41
CA SER A 118 2.00 -9.66 -5.40
C SER A 118 2.40 -9.02 -4.06
N VAL A 119 2.03 -9.63 -2.93
CA VAL A 119 2.38 -9.10 -1.60
C VAL A 119 3.88 -9.11 -1.36
N VAL A 120 4.57 -10.19 -1.76
CA VAL A 120 6.03 -10.32 -1.60
C VAL A 120 6.76 -9.29 -2.46
N VAL A 121 6.41 -9.17 -3.74
CA VAL A 121 7.03 -8.21 -4.67
C VAL A 121 6.90 -6.80 -4.12
N VAL A 122 5.72 -6.43 -3.64
CA VAL A 122 5.43 -5.07 -3.16
C VAL A 122 6.18 -4.75 -1.87
N HIS A 123 6.21 -5.65 -0.89
CA HIS A 123 6.95 -5.39 0.35
C HIS A 123 8.46 -5.40 0.12
N THR A 124 8.94 -6.24 -0.79
CA THR A 124 10.36 -6.28 -1.20
C THR A 124 10.76 -4.95 -1.84
N ALA A 125 9.99 -4.50 -2.84
CA ALA A 125 10.26 -3.24 -3.52
C ALA A 125 10.11 -2.05 -2.57
N LEU A 126 9.05 -2.01 -1.74
CA LEU A 126 8.84 -0.94 -0.77
C LEU A 126 9.98 -0.86 0.26
N ALA A 127 10.43 -1.99 0.81
CA ALA A 127 11.52 -2.02 1.76
C ALA A 127 12.84 -1.56 1.11
N PHE A 128 13.14 -2.06 -0.09
CA PHE A 128 14.30 -1.61 -0.85
C PHE A 128 14.27 -0.09 -1.07
N LEU A 129 13.18 0.44 -1.65
CA LEU A 129 13.04 1.85 -2.00
C LEU A 129 13.07 2.75 -0.77
N ALA A 130 12.34 2.40 0.29
CA ALA A 130 12.30 3.17 1.52
C ALA A 130 13.67 3.23 2.21
N THR A 131 14.37 2.09 2.28
CA THR A 131 15.72 2.03 2.85
C THR A 131 16.70 2.82 1.98
N TYR A 132 16.67 2.62 0.66
CA TYR A 132 17.57 3.30 -0.27
C TYR A 132 17.38 4.83 -0.22
N ALA A 133 16.14 5.31 -0.32
CA ALA A 133 15.81 6.73 -0.22
C ALA A 133 16.20 7.30 1.15
N GLY A 134 15.96 6.56 2.24
CA GLY A 134 16.34 6.97 3.59
C GLY A 134 17.84 7.17 3.74
N PHE A 135 18.66 6.22 3.29
CA PHE A 135 20.11 6.37 3.32
C PHE A 135 20.60 7.47 2.38
N ARG A 136 20.03 7.60 1.17
CA ARG A 136 20.37 8.71 0.24
C ARG A 136 20.09 10.07 0.87
N LEU A 137 18.94 10.23 1.52
CA LEU A 137 18.59 11.45 2.24
C LEU A 137 19.59 11.74 3.38
N LEU A 138 19.96 10.72 4.15
CA LEU A 138 20.97 10.87 5.20
C LEU A 138 22.34 11.23 4.63
N GLY A 139 22.77 10.62 3.52
CA GLY A 139 24.04 10.93 2.88
C GLY A 139 24.14 12.37 2.39
N MET A 140 23.03 12.97 1.94
CA MET A 140 22.98 14.40 1.60
C MET A 140 23.21 15.31 2.83
N GLY A 141 22.86 14.85 4.04
CA GLY A 141 23.11 15.59 5.28
C GLY A 141 24.48 15.29 5.90
N PHE A 142 25.00 14.08 5.72
CA PHE A 142 26.27 13.59 6.27
C PHE A 142 27.33 13.41 5.18
N ILE A 143 27.69 14.52 4.53
CA ILE A 143 28.59 14.53 3.38
C ILE A 143 29.97 13.97 3.78
N GLY A 144 30.42 12.95 3.04
CA GLY A 144 31.73 12.33 3.24
C GLY A 144 31.86 11.51 4.53
N LEU A 145 30.76 11.17 5.21
CA LEU A 145 30.79 10.36 6.43
C LEU A 145 31.18 8.90 6.11
N PRO A 146 32.36 8.43 6.56
CA PRO A 146 32.74 7.04 6.40
C PRO A 146 31.96 6.17 7.40
N VAL A 147 31.43 5.04 6.91
CA VAL A 147 30.77 4.06 7.75
C VAL A 147 31.82 3.08 8.30
N ILE A 148 32.39 3.42 9.45
CA ILE A 148 33.32 2.54 10.17
C ILE A 148 32.62 1.23 10.60
N THR A 149 33.40 0.19 10.91
CA THR A 149 32.92 -1.14 11.30
C THR A 149 31.80 -1.13 12.34
N PHE A 150 31.92 -0.32 13.39
CA PHE A 150 30.88 -0.18 14.42
C PHE A 150 29.54 0.25 13.80
N TRP A 151 29.54 1.31 12.99
CA TRP A 151 28.32 1.83 12.36
C TRP A 151 27.78 0.90 11.28
N ALA A 152 28.65 0.21 10.53
CA ALA A 152 28.23 -0.77 9.55
C ALA A 152 27.39 -1.89 10.20
N ILE A 153 27.86 -2.43 11.33
CA ILE A 153 27.15 -3.48 12.09
C ILE A 153 25.84 -2.92 12.67
N VAL A 154 25.89 -1.78 13.36
CA VAL A 154 24.72 -1.20 14.04
C VAL A 154 23.63 -0.82 13.06
N LEU A 155 23.97 -0.05 12.02
CA LEU A 155 22.98 0.42 11.04
C LEU A 155 22.36 -0.76 10.30
N MET A 156 23.16 -1.75 9.87
CA MET A 156 22.64 -2.92 9.16
C MET A 156 21.74 -3.79 10.06
N THR A 157 22.11 -3.98 11.33
CA THR A 157 21.27 -4.67 12.34
C THR A 157 19.91 -3.99 12.49
N VAL A 158 19.91 -2.67 12.67
CA VAL A 158 18.69 -1.88 12.87
C VAL A 158 17.84 -1.89 11.61
N THR A 159 18.43 -1.65 10.43
CA THR A 159 17.71 -1.64 9.16
C THR A 159 17.03 -2.98 8.88
N LEU A 160 17.75 -4.10 8.99
CA LEU A 160 17.20 -5.42 8.66
C LEU A 160 16.21 -5.89 9.73
N GLY A 161 16.48 -5.63 11.02
CA GLY A 161 15.57 -5.95 12.11
C GLY A 161 14.24 -5.19 12.02
N LEU A 162 14.29 -3.88 11.78
CA LEU A 162 13.08 -3.04 11.60
C LEU A 162 12.30 -3.44 10.34
N THR A 163 13.00 -3.70 9.23
CA THR A 163 12.34 -4.17 8.00
C THR A 163 11.58 -5.46 8.22
N ALA A 164 12.18 -6.46 8.88
CA ALA A 164 11.50 -7.71 9.22
C ALA A 164 10.26 -7.46 10.09
N TYR A 165 10.39 -6.65 11.14
CA TYR A 165 9.29 -6.34 12.06
C TYR A 165 8.10 -5.69 11.33
N ILE A 166 8.36 -4.60 10.60
CA ILE A 166 7.33 -3.80 9.92
C ILE A 166 6.66 -4.64 8.83
N VAL A 167 7.44 -5.34 8.01
CA VAL A 167 6.90 -6.16 6.91
C VAL A 167 6.06 -7.32 7.44
N TYR A 168 6.53 -8.03 8.48
CA TYR A 168 5.80 -9.15 9.06
C TYR A 168 4.44 -8.70 9.66
N LEU A 169 4.42 -7.58 10.38
CA LEU A 169 3.19 -7.01 10.92
C LEU A 169 2.25 -6.48 9.83
N SER A 170 2.80 -5.95 8.74
CA SER A 170 2.02 -5.50 7.59
C SER A 170 1.26 -6.67 6.96
N VAL A 171 1.97 -7.75 6.60
CA VAL A 171 1.36 -8.89 5.88
C VAL A 171 0.45 -9.76 6.75
N SER A 172 0.74 -9.86 8.06
CA SER A 172 0.00 -10.73 8.97
C SER A 172 -1.43 -10.25 9.26
N LYS A 173 -1.73 -8.99 8.94
CA LYS A 173 -3.02 -8.33 9.22
C LYS A 173 -3.62 -7.68 7.97
N MET A 174 -3.36 -8.22 6.77
CA MET A 174 -3.82 -7.58 5.53
C MET A 174 -5.34 -7.40 5.49
N THR A 175 -5.79 -6.15 5.34
CA THR A 175 -7.18 -5.74 5.13
C THR A 175 -7.26 -4.84 3.90
N THR A 176 -8.47 -4.60 3.38
CA THR A 176 -8.71 -3.65 2.28
C THR A 176 -8.09 -2.28 2.57
N GLN A 177 -8.25 -1.77 3.79
CA GLN A 177 -7.67 -0.50 4.22
C GLN A 177 -6.13 -0.53 4.26
N ARG A 178 -5.52 -1.62 4.72
CA ARG A 178 -4.05 -1.74 4.72
C ARG A 178 -3.47 -1.87 3.32
N MET A 179 -4.15 -2.58 2.41
CA MET A 179 -3.77 -2.64 1.00
C MET A 179 -3.80 -1.24 0.37
N SER A 180 -4.81 -0.44 0.70
CA SER A 180 -4.85 0.98 0.28
C SER A 180 -3.65 1.75 0.79
N SER A 181 -3.35 1.69 2.09
CA SER A 181 -2.21 2.44 2.65
C SER A 181 -0.89 1.96 2.07
N LEU A 182 -0.73 0.66 1.83
CA LEU A 182 0.46 0.09 1.19
C LEU A 182 0.64 0.59 -0.23
N LEU A 183 -0.44 0.61 -1.02
CA LEU A 183 -0.41 1.17 -2.37
C LEU A 183 0.00 2.65 -2.35
N MET A 184 -0.59 3.45 -1.45
CA MET A 184 -0.25 4.87 -1.29
C MET A 184 1.23 5.04 -0.91
N SER A 185 1.70 4.31 0.11
CA SER A 185 3.09 4.34 0.54
C SER A 185 4.04 3.93 -0.58
N PHE A 186 3.69 2.90 -1.36
CA PHE A 186 4.50 2.42 -2.47
C PHE A 186 4.65 3.45 -3.58
N ILE A 187 3.55 4.06 -4.01
CA ILE A 187 3.57 5.14 -4.98
C ILE A 187 4.40 6.32 -4.46
N VAL A 188 4.12 6.81 -3.25
CA VAL A 188 4.80 7.99 -2.70
C VAL A 188 6.29 7.75 -2.52
N ILE A 189 6.67 6.63 -1.91
CA ILE A 189 8.08 6.30 -1.67
C ILE A 189 8.79 6.05 -3.00
N GLY A 190 8.19 5.33 -3.95
CA GLY A 190 8.79 5.09 -5.25
C GLY A 190 8.99 6.37 -6.06
N THR A 191 7.98 7.25 -6.10
CA THR A 191 8.11 8.57 -6.74
C THR A 191 9.18 9.43 -6.08
N LEU A 192 9.20 9.53 -4.75
CA LEU A 192 10.24 10.30 -4.04
C LEU A 192 11.63 9.72 -4.27
N THR A 193 11.75 8.38 -4.32
CA THR A 193 13.02 7.72 -4.62
C THR A 193 13.48 8.09 -6.03
N ALA A 194 12.60 8.02 -7.04
CA ALA A 194 12.92 8.44 -8.40
C ALA A 194 13.37 9.91 -8.47
N MET A 195 12.67 10.82 -7.76
CA MET A 195 13.04 12.23 -7.65
C MET A 195 14.42 12.45 -7.00
N LEU A 196 14.79 11.61 -6.03
CA LEU A 196 16.10 11.69 -5.36
C LEU A 196 17.25 11.12 -6.19
N THR A 197 16.93 10.27 -7.17
CA THR A 197 17.92 9.58 -8.00
C THR A 197 18.01 10.12 -9.41
N THR A 198 17.10 11.01 -9.81
CA THR A 198 17.09 11.60 -11.15
C THR A 198 18.41 12.32 -11.44
N PRO A 199 18.99 12.13 -12.64
CA PRO A 199 20.20 12.82 -13.06
C PRO A 199 19.91 14.25 -13.50
N ASP A 200 18.67 14.55 -13.88
CA ASP A 200 18.24 15.88 -14.31
C ASP A 200 17.67 16.67 -13.12
N PRO A 201 18.34 17.72 -12.61
CA PRO A 201 17.83 18.54 -11.51
C PRO A 201 16.60 19.38 -11.89
N GLU A 202 16.34 19.55 -13.19
CA GLU A 202 15.30 20.40 -13.75
C GLU A 202 14.14 19.57 -14.33
N TRP A 203 14.10 18.27 -14.02
CA TRP A 203 13.12 17.31 -14.53
C TRP A 203 11.67 17.81 -14.42
N TRP A 204 11.37 18.54 -13.34
CA TRP A 204 10.05 19.07 -13.00
C TRP A 204 9.55 20.15 -13.97
N LYS A 205 10.42 20.69 -14.83
CA LYS A 205 10.05 21.63 -15.89
C LYS A 205 9.46 20.97 -17.13
N VAL A 206 9.62 19.66 -17.28
CA VAL A 206 9.21 18.90 -18.46
C VAL A 206 7.81 18.30 -18.24
N HIS A 207 7.74 17.15 -17.58
CA HIS A 207 6.52 16.48 -17.14
C HIS A 207 6.86 15.50 -16.02
N PHE A 208 5.89 15.09 -15.21
CA PHE A 208 6.07 14.15 -14.09
C PHE A 208 6.62 12.81 -14.56
N SER A 209 6.15 12.31 -15.70
CA SER A 209 6.64 11.07 -16.31
C SER A 209 8.08 11.17 -16.84
N HIS A 210 8.73 12.34 -16.76
CA HIS A 210 10.13 12.51 -17.19
C HIS A 210 11.08 11.77 -16.27
N LEU A 211 10.69 11.53 -15.02
CA LEU A 211 11.39 10.62 -14.10
C LEU A 211 11.57 9.19 -14.63
N GLY A 212 10.88 8.82 -15.71
CA GLY A 212 10.92 7.52 -16.35
C GLY A 212 11.79 7.40 -17.62
N THR A 213 12.52 8.43 -18.04
CA THR A 213 13.08 8.54 -19.41
C THR A 213 14.61 8.46 -19.53
N PHE A 214 15.34 8.28 -18.43
CA PHE A 214 16.79 8.49 -18.34
C PHE A 214 17.66 7.22 -18.44
N ASP A 215 17.10 6.06 -18.79
CA ASP A 215 17.82 4.75 -18.87
C ASP A 215 18.66 4.40 -17.62
N ASP A 216 18.25 4.91 -16.46
CA ASP A 216 19.01 4.90 -15.21
C ASP A 216 18.18 4.37 -14.02
N LEU A 217 18.75 4.43 -12.81
CA LEU A 217 18.05 4.00 -11.59
C LEU A 217 16.74 4.76 -11.38
N SER A 218 16.67 6.06 -11.66
CA SER A 218 15.43 6.83 -11.50
C SER A 218 14.30 6.30 -12.37
N SER A 219 14.64 5.94 -13.61
CA SER A 219 13.71 5.39 -14.59
C SER A 219 13.21 4.01 -14.20
N TRP A 220 14.12 3.12 -13.78
CA TRP A 220 13.76 1.80 -13.26
C TRP A 220 12.86 1.89 -12.03
N VAL A 221 13.16 2.81 -11.11
CA VAL A 221 12.39 3.02 -9.88
C VAL A 221 11.00 3.60 -10.20
N PHE A 222 10.92 4.65 -11.01
CA PHE A 222 9.66 5.29 -11.37
C PHE A 222 8.75 4.34 -12.14
N ASN A 223 9.22 3.81 -13.27
CA ASN A 223 8.44 2.93 -14.14
C ASN A 223 8.10 1.62 -13.42
N GLY A 224 9.05 1.02 -12.68
CA GLY A 224 8.81 -0.17 -11.88
C GLY A 224 7.75 0.06 -10.79
N THR A 225 7.73 1.24 -10.17
CA THR A 225 6.69 1.63 -9.20
C THR A 225 5.31 1.73 -9.86
N LEU A 226 5.21 2.29 -11.06
CA LEU A 226 3.92 2.34 -11.79
C LEU A 226 3.44 0.94 -12.19
N ILE A 227 4.34 0.07 -12.66
CA ILE A 227 4.02 -1.32 -13.04
C ILE A 227 3.50 -2.11 -11.84
N ALA A 228 4.26 -2.12 -10.73
CA ALA A 228 3.86 -2.83 -9.52
C ALA A 228 2.64 -2.19 -8.86
N GLY A 229 2.50 -0.86 -8.90
CA GLY A 229 1.33 -0.12 -8.45
C GLY A 229 0.07 -0.47 -9.24
N GLY A 230 0.20 -0.60 -10.57
CA GLY A 230 -0.87 -1.06 -11.45
C GLY A 230 -1.33 -2.49 -11.13
N LEU A 231 -0.38 -3.41 -10.95
CA LEU A 231 -0.66 -4.78 -10.53
C LEU A 231 -1.35 -4.85 -9.16
N LEU A 232 -0.93 -3.99 -8.22
CA LEU A 232 -1.57 -3.85 -6.92
C LEU A 232 -3.00 -3.38 -7.04
N VAL A 233 -3.27 -2.32 -7.82
CA VAL A 233 -4.63 -1.81 -8.06
C VAL A 233 -5.51 -2.89 -8.68
N THR A 234 -5.00 -3.64 -9.65
CA THR A 234 -5.73 -4.75 -10.28
C THR A 234 -6.02 -5.89 -9.29
N THR A 235 -5.04 -6.28 -8.47
CA THR A 235 -5.22 -7.30 -7.42
C THR A 235 -6.23 -6.83 -6.37
N PHE A 236 -6.14 -5.55 -6.03
CA PHE A 236 -6.98 -4.90 -5.04
C PHE A 236 -8.45 -4.80 -5.47
N ALA A 237 -8.71 -4.68 -6.78
CA ALA A 237 -10.08 -4.67 -7.31
C ALA A 237 -10.92 -5.90 -6.90
N VAL A 238 -10.27 -7.05 -6.65
CA VAL A 238 -10.93 -8.28 -6.15
C VAL A 238 -11.45 -8.07 -4.73
N TYR A 239 -10.70 -7.38 -3.87
CA TYR A 239 -11.11 -7.07 -2.51
C TYR A 239 -12.25 -6.05 -2.51
N ILE A 240 -12.19 -5.02 -3.36
CA ILE A 240 -13.30 -4.08 -3.56
C ILE A 240 -14.57 -4.83 -3.98
N ALA A 241 -14.47 -5.76 -4.94
CA ALA A 241 -15.62 -6.54 -5.40
C ALA A 241 -16.25 -7.33 -4.24
N ASN A 242 -15.44 -8.02 -3.45
CA ASN A 242 -15.89 -8.78 -2.28
C ASN A 242 -16.61 -7.90 -1.25
N ASP A 243 -16.02 -6.75 -0.91
CA ASP A 243 -16.58 -5.83 0.09
C ASP A 243 -17.90 -5.22 -0.41
N MET A 244 -17.97 -4.87 -1.70
CA MET A 244 -19.20 -4.38 -2.30
C MET A 244 -20.28 -5.47 -2.42
N GLU A 245 -19.92 -6.72 -2.71
CA GLU A 245 -20.87 -7.84 -2.69
C GLU A 245 -21.47 -8.06 -1.31
N ALA A 246 -20.68 -7.89 -0.25
CA ALA A 246 -21.19 -7.93 1.12
C ALA A 246 -22.22 -6.82 1.36
N LEU A 247 -21.95 -5.59 0.93
CA LEU A 247 -22.88 -4.46 1.04
C LEU A 247 -24.16 -4.65 0.20
N VAL A 248 -24.07 -5.31 -0.95
CA VAL A 248 -25.24 -5.68 -1.75
C VAL A 248 -26.08 -6.74 -1.03
N ARG A 249 -25.44 -7.79 -0.47
CA ARG A 249 -26.13 -8.83 0.32
C ARG A 249 -26.81 -8.26 1.56
N ALA A 250 -26.20 -7.26 2.20
CA ALA A 250 -26.76 -6.56 3.35
C ALA A 250 -27.88 -5.56 2.98
N GLY A 251 -28.20 -5.39 1.69
CA GLY A 251 -29.23 -4.46 1.23
C GLY A 251 -28.83 -2.98 1.31
N VAL A 252 -27.59 -2.66 1.66
CA VAL A 252 -27.06 -1.28 1.70
C VAL A 252 -26.94 -0.75 0.28
N LEU A 253 -26.26 -1.48 -0.61
CA LEU A 253 -26.13 -1.10 -2.02
C LEU A 253 -27.36 -1.56 -2.82
N GLN A 254 -28.06 -0.62 -3.45
CA GLN A 254 -29.28 -0.89 -4.20
C GLN A 254 -29.04 -1.45 -5.60
N ASN A 255 -27.85 -1.20 -6.17
CA ASN A 255 -27.50 -1.63 -7.52
C ASN A 255 -26.69 -2.92 -7.48
N GLN A 256 -27.30 -4.00 -7.96
CA GLN A 256 -26.75 -5.35 -7.99
C GLN A 256 -25.51 -5.49 -8.90
N ARG A 257 -25.33 -4.60 -9.89
CA ARG A 257 -24.21 -4.65 -10.84
C ARG A 257 -22.96 -3.93 -10.33
N SER A 258 -23.09 -3.17 -9.25
CA SER A 258 -22.03 -2.27 -8.78
C SER A 258 -20.72 -2.96 -8.41
N PRO A 259 -20.70 -4.11 -7.71
CA PRO A 259 -19.45 -4.80 -7.42
C PRO A 259 -18.67 -5.15 -8.69
N ARG A 260 -19.37 -5.64 -9.72
CA ARG A 260 -18.77 -6.00 -11.02
C ARG A 260 -18.30 -4.77 -11.79
N THR A 261 -19.12 -3.73 -11.88
CA THR A 261 -18.77 -2.52 -12.65
C THR A 261 -17.60 -1.78 -12.02
N VAL A 262 -17.64 -1.52 -10.72
CA VAL A 262 -16.57 -0.78 -10.02
C VAL A 262 -15.27 -1.56 -10.05
N SER A 263 -15.29 -2.86 -9.74
CA SER A 263 -14.07 -3.68 -9.81
C SER A 263 -13.48 -3.74 -11.22
N THR A 264 -14.31 -3.83 -12.27
CA THR A 264 -13.83 -3.79 -13.66
C THR A 264 -13.14 -2.46 -13.98
N LEU A 265 -13.72 -1.33 -13.56
CA LEU A 265 -13.10 -0.01 -13.75
C LEU A 265 -11.76 0.12 -13.01
N PHE A 266 -11.65 -0.42 -11.80
CA PHE A 266 -10.39 -0.50 -11.06
C PHE A 266 -9.36 -1.41 -11.74
N VAL A 267 -9.77 -2.56 -12.28
CA VAL A 267 -8.88 -3.44 -13.05
C VAL A 267 -8.33 -2.71 -14.26
N VAL A 268 -9.19 -2.05 -15.05
CA VAL A 268 -8.76 -1.26 -16.22
C VAL A 268 -7.82 -0.14 -15.80
N MET A 269 -8.15 0.59 -14.73
CA MET A 269 -7.29 1.66 -14.19
C MET A 269 -5.92 1.16 -13.75
N GLY A 270 -5.84 -0.01 -13.09
CA GLY A 270 -4.59 -0.65 -12.71
C GLY A 270 -3.76 -1.11 -13.92
N ILE A 271 -4.41 -1.66 -14.95
CA ILE A 271 -3.74 -2.01 -16.22
C ILE A 271 -3.18 -0.74 -16.87
N MET A 272 -3.98 0.33 -16.98
CA MET A 272 -3.53 1.61 -17.56
C MET A 272 -2.35 2.20 -16.78
N LEU A 273 -2.37 2.13 -15.44
CA LEU A 273 -1.25 2.54 -14.59
C LEU A 273 0.02 1.73 -14.86
N ALA A 274 -0.10 0.41 -15.01
CA ALA A 274 1.05 -0.41 -15.38
C ALA A 274 1.56 -0.05 -16.79
N CYS A 275 0.67 0.19 -17.74
CA CYS A 275 1.03 0.59 -19.10
C CYS A 275 1.77 1.93 -19.16
N VAL A 276 1.49 2.89 -18.26
CA VAL A 276 2.27 4.14 -18.15
C VAL A 276 3.74 3.83 -17.82
N GLY A 277 4.02 2.85 -16.96
CA GLY A 277 5.39 2.41 -16.67
C GLY A 277 6.00 1.49 -17.72
N ILE A 278 5.21 0.67 -18.42
CA ILE A 278 5.68 -0.21 -19.51
C ILE A 278 6.03 0.60 -20.77
N PHE A 279 5.31 1.69 -21.02
CA PHE A 279 5.52 2.58 -22.14
C PHE A 279 5.96 3.97 -21.65
N PRO A 280 7.24 4.15 -21.27
CA PRO A 280 7.81 5.47 -21.01
C PRO A 280 7.60 6.42 -22.20
N VAL A 281 7.61 7.72 -21.91
CA VAL A 281 7.28 8.78 -22.89
C VAL A 281 8.21 8.75 -24.10
N ASP A 282 9.50 8.47 -23.87
CA ASP A 282 10.56 8.34 -24.86
C ASP A 282 10.46 7.05 -25.70
N PHE A 283 9.85 5.99 -25.15
CA PHE A 283 9.58 4.75 -25.89
C PHE A 283 8.37 4.86 -26.83
N SER A 284 7.23 5.35 -26.32
CA SER A 284 6.03 5.55 -27.14
C SER A 284 5.09 6.59 -26.54
N LEU A 285 5.21 7.83 -27.00
CA LEU A 285 4.35 8.94 -26.60
C LEU A 285 2.85 8.64 -26.76
N LEU A 286 2.47 7.95 -27.85
CA LEU A 286 1.07 7.59 -28.10
C LEU A 286 0.54 6.61 -27.05
N LEU A 287 1.26 5.51 -26.80
CA LEU A 287 0.83 4.50 -25.84
C LEU A 287 0.87 5.03 -24.40
N HIS A 288 1.87 5.86 -24.08
CA HIS A 288 1.96 6.54 -22.79
C HIS A 288 0.74 7.44 -22.56
N ASN A 289 0.44 8.35 -23.49
CA ASN A 289 -0.66 9.30 -23.37
C ASN A 289 -2.02 8.60 -23.37
N LEU A 290 -2.20 7.55 -24.17
CA LEU A 290 -3.41 6.74 -24.15
C LEU A 290 -3.61 6.07 -22.79
N SER A 291 -2.53 5.56 -22.19
CA SER A 291 -2.57 4.90 -20.88
C SER A 291 -2.87 5.89 -19.76
N ALA A 292 -2.15 7.01 -19.71
CA ALA A 292 -2.34 8.06 -18.71
C ALA A 292 -3.75 8.67 -18.79
N THR A 293 -4.19 9.01 -20.01
CA THR A 293 -5.54 9.54 -20.25
C THR A 293 -6.62 8.50 -19.94
N GLY A 294 -6.41 7.24 -20.34
CA GLY A 294 -7.32 6.14 -20.06
C GLY A 294 -7.56 5.94 -18.57
N MET A 295 -6.50 6.02 -17.75
CA MET A 295 -6.62 5.99 -16.29
C MET A 295 -7.48 7.14 -15.76
N ALA A 296 -7.21 8.38 -16.19
CA ALA A 296 -7.97 9.56 -15.78
C ALA A 296 -9.45 9.45 -16.18
N VAL A 297 -9.75 8.92 -17.38
CA VAL A 297 -11.12 8.69 -17.84
C VAL A 297 -11.83 7.66 -16.98
N MET A 298 -11.19 6.53 -16.62
CA MET A 298 -11.81 5.54 -15.72
C MET A 298 -12.12 6.14 -14.35
N PHE A 299 -11.22 6.96 -13.81
CA PHE A 299 -11.44 7.69 -12.58
C PHE A 299 -12.63 8.66 -12.67
N LEU A 300 -12.72 9.47 -13.73
CA LEU A 300 -13.85 10.36 -13.95
C LEU A 300 -15.18 9.60 -14.10
N VAL A 301 -15.18 8.46 -14.79
CA VAL A 301 -16.35 7.59 -14.90
C VAL A 301 -16.78 7.11 -13.51
N LEU A 302 -15.85 6.68 -12.65
CA LEU A 302 -16.16 6.27 -11.28
C LEU A 302 -16.78 7.40 -10.44
N LEU A 303 -16.28 8.63 -10.56
CA LEU A 303 -16.82 9.78 -9.85
C LEU A 303 -18.22 10.17 -10.36
N ILE A 304 -18.38 10.31 -11.69
CA ILE A 304 -19.62 10.77 -12.32
C ILE A 304 -20.73 9.72 -12.23
N ALA A 305 -20.39 8.44 -12.43
CA ALA A 305 -21.35 7.34 -12.31
C ALA A 305 -21.58 6.92 -10.84
N GLY A 306 -20.74 7.39 -9.91
CA GLY A 306 -20.77 7.08 -8.48
C GLY A 306 -22.17 7.17 -7.86
N PRO A 307 -22.95 8.25 -8.03
CA PRO A 307 -24.32 8.36 -7.51
C PRO A 307 -25.28 7.26 -7.96
N LYS A 308 -25.08 6.70 -9.16
CA LYS A 308 -25.91 5.61 -9.70
C LYS A 308 -25.36 4.23 -9.31
N LEU A 309 -24.04 4.06 -9.34
CA LEU A 309 -23.38 2.79 -8.99
C LEU A 309 -23.43 2.54 -7.49
N LEU A 310 -23.15 3.54 -6.67
CA LEU A 310 -22.99 3.40 -5.23
C LEU A 310 -24.22 3.87 -4.45
N ARG A 311 -25.39 3.81 -5.09
CA ARG A 311 -26.67 4.20 -4.49
C ARG A 311 -26.92 3.37 -3.23
N GLY A 312 -27.00 4.04 -2.09
CA GLY A 312 -27.06 3.42 -0.76
C GLY A 312 -25.92 3.83 0.18
N MET A 313 -24.81 4.31 -0.37
CA MET A 313 -23.71 4.87 0.43
C MET A 313 -24.10 6.17 1.16
N PRO A 314 -23.43 6.50 2.29
CA PRO A 314 -23.64 7.74 3.02
C PRO A 314 -23.50 9.00 2.16
N ARG A 315 -24.28 10.05 2.47
CA ARG A 315 -24.20 11.34 1.75
C ARG A 315 -22.81 11.98 1.83
N THR A 316 -22.10 11.76 2.93
CA THR A 316 -20.73 12.24 3.15
C THR A 316 -19.73 11.64 2.16
N TYR A 317 -19.92 10.38 1.75
CA TYR A 317 -19.14 9.79 0.66
C TYR A 317 -19.35 10.58 -0.64
N PHE A 318 -20.60 10.85 -1.02
CA PHE A 318 -20.86 11.59 -2.24
C PHE A 318 -20.29 13.01 -2.19
N LEU A 319 -20.44 13.72 -1.08
CA LEU A 319 -19.83 15.05 -0.90
C LEU A 319 -18.32 15.00 -1.16
N SER A 320 -17.61 13.99 -0.63
CA SER A 320 -16.18 13.82 -0.89
C SER A 320 -15.91 13.53 -2.38
N ALA A 321 -16.68 12.65 -3.02
CA ALA A 321 -16.52 12.33 -4.44
C ALA A 321 -16.75 13.55 -5.35
N TRP A 322 -17.76 14.38 -5.05
CA TRP A 322 -18.00 15.63 -5.76
C TRP A 322 -16.88 16.65 -5.54
N ALA A 323 -16.27 16.69 -4.35
CA ALA A 323 -15.10 17.54 -4.10
C ALA A 323 -13.88 17.09 -4.92
N PHE A 324 -13.60 15.78 -5.01
CA PHE A 324 -12.55 15.25 -5.89
C PHE A 324 -12.85 15.53 -7.38
N LEU A 325 -14.11 15.41 -7.81
CA LEU A 325 -14.51 15.76 -9.17
C LEU A 325 -14.29 17.25 -9.46
N ALA A 326 -14.75 18.12 -8.57
CA ALA A 326 -14.59 19.57 -8.69
C ALA A 326 -13.11 19.97 -8.71
N ALA A 327 -12.29 19.38 -7.84
CA ALA A 327 -10.85 19.59 -7.81
C ALA A 327 -10.20 19.14 -9.13
N THR A 328 -10.59 17.98 -9.66
CA THR A 328 -10.06 17.47 -10.95
C THR A 328 -10.42 18.40 -12.11
N VAL A 329 -11.67 18.87 -12.18
CA VAL A 329 -12.12 19.82 -13.20
C VAL A 329 -11.40 21.16 -13.06
N ALA A 330 -11.24 21.66 -11.83
CA ALA A 330 -10.48 22.88 -11.56
C ALA A 330 -9.02 22.74 -12.00
N SER A 331 -8.37 21.61 -11.73
CA SER A 331 -7.01 21.33 -12.19
C SER A 331 -6.91 21.33 -13.72
N VAL A 332 -7.88 20.76 -14.43
CA VAL A 332 -7.92 20.81 -15.90
C VAL A 332 -8.06 22.25 -16.40
N ILE A 333 -8.96 23.04 -15.82
CA ILE A 333 -9.15 24.45 -16.21
C ILE A 333 -7.87 25.25 -15.97
N LEU A 334 -7.26 25.11 -14.78
CA LEU A 334 -6.02 25.80 -14.41
C LEU A 334 -4.86 25.42 -15.33
N PHE A 335 -4.77 24.15 -15.74
CA PHE A 335 -3.80 23.70 -16.71
C PHE A 335 -4.02 24.33 -18.10
N ILE A 336 -5.26 24.35 -18.60
CA ILE A 336 -5.61 24.93 -19.91
C ILE A 336 -5.29 26.43 -19.97
N VAL A 337 -5.53 27.18 -18.88
CA VAL A 337 -5.16 28.61 -18.79
C VAL A 337 -3.69 28.82 -18.43
N THR A 338 -2.86 27.77 -18.47
CA THR A 338 -1.41 27.80 -18.25
C THR A 338 -0.98 28.28 -16.85
N TYR A 339 -1.84 28.11 -15.83
CA TYR A 339 -1.57 28.56 -14.47
C TYR A 339 -0.44 27.77 -13.79
N PHE A 340 -0.31 26.47 -14.09
CA PHE A 340 0.80 25.64 -13.63
C PHE A 340 1.31 24.72 -14.75
N SER A 341 2.52 24.17 -14.58
CA SER A 341 3.20 23.31 -15.55
C SER A 341 2.49 21.95 -15.73
N LEU A 342 2.82 21.25 -16.82
CA LEU A 342 2.33 19.89 -17.06
C LEU A 342 2.72 18.93 -15.93
N THR A 343 3.94 19.03 -15.40
CA THR A 343 4.36 18.28 -14.21
C THR A 343 3.43 18.51 -13.02
N ALA A 344 3.11 19.78 -12.71
CA ALA A 344 2.23 20.10 -11.60
C ALA A 344 0.81 19.55 -11.83
N PHE A 345 0.31 19.65 -13.07
CA PHE A 345 -0.97 19.05 -13.46
C PHE A 345 -0.99 17.55 -13.18
N GLU A 346 0.01 16.82 -13.68
CA GLU A 346 0.11 15.37 -13.55
C GLU A 346 0.21 14.95 -12.08
N ILE A 347 1.05 15.61 -11.27
CA ILE A 347 1.16 15.35 -9.84
C ILE A 347 -0.18 15.54 -9.13
N ILE A 348 -0.89 16.64 -9.41
CA ILE A 348 -2.18 16.93 -8.78
C ILE A 348 -3.23 15.87 -9.16
N VAL A 349 -3.36 15.54 -10.45
CA VAL A 349 -4.33 14.54 -10.91
C VAL A 349 -4.00 13.17 -10.32
N PHE A 350 -2.73 12.78 -10.28
CA PHE A 350 -2.30 11.54 -9.66
C PHE A 350 -2.64 11.51 -8.16
N ALA A 351 -2.34 12.59 -7.43
CA ALA A 351 -2.69 12.74 -6.02
C ALA A 351 -4.21 12.68 -5.78
N LEU A 352 -5.01 13.26 -6.67
CA LEU A 352 -6.48 13.22 -6.59
C LEU A 352 -7.02 11.80 -6.81
N ILE A 353 -6.51 11.06 -7.80
CA ILE A 353 -6.92 9.66 -8.05
C ILE A 353 -6.65 8.82 -6.81
N PHE A 354 -5.41 8.83 -6.33
CA PHE A 354 -4.97 8.01 -5.20
C PHE A 354 -5.61 8.45 -3.87
N GLY A 355 -5.75 9.77 -3.66
CA GLY A 355 -6.47 10.33 -2.52
C GLY A 355 -7.94 9.91 -2.49
N TRP A 356 -8.62 9.94 -3.64
CA TRP A 356 -10.00 9.46 -3.74
C TRP A 356 -10.11 7.96 -3.45
N ILE A 357 -9.21 7.13 -4.01
CA ILE A 357 -9.19 5.69 -3.76
C ILE A 357 -9.11 5.43 -2.24
N ALA A 358 -8.21 6.12 -1.52
CA ALA A 358 -8.07 5.97 -0.07
C ALA A 358 -9.35 6.33 0.69
N VAL A 359 -10.02 7.43 0.30
CA VAL A 359 -11.30 7.85 0.91
C VAL A 359 -12.41 6.86 0.59
N PHE A 360 -12.54 6.43 -0.66
CA PHE A 360 -13.52 5.45 -1.11
C PHE A 360 -13.44 4.14 -0.31
N ILE A 361 -12.23 3.62 -0.13
CA ILE A 361 -11.98 2.38 0.62
C ILE A 361 -12.35 2.52 2.09
N ARG A 362 -12.02 3.67 2.69
CA ARG A 362 -12.41 3.94 4.07
C ARG A 362 -13.92 3.94 4.23
N PHE A 363 -14.66 4.54 3.30
CA PHE A 363 -16.12 4.52 3.32
C PHE A 363 -16.67 3.10 3.15
N LEU A 364 -16.14 2.29 2.21
CA LEU A 364 -16.55 0.89 2.05
C LEU A 364 -16.36 0.09 3.34
N GLY A 365 -15.22 0.26 4.01
CA GLY A 365 -14.90 -0.45 5.25
C GLY A 365 -15.84 -0.08 6.40
N VAL A 366 -16.12 1.22 6.57
CA VAL A 366 -17.01 1.70 7.65
C VAL A 366 -18.47 1.32 7.39
N THR A 367 -18.96 1.39 6.14
CA THR A 367 -20.34 1.00 5.85
C THR A 367 -20.59 -0.50 5.95
N GLY A 368 -19.53 -1.33 5.84
CA GLY A 368 -19.64 -2.78 6.04
C GLY A 368 -19.66 -3.19 7.51
N GLN A 369 -19.25 -2.29 8.41
CA GLN A 369 -19.39 -2.46 9.85
C GLN A 369 -20.78 -1.96 10.25
N HIS A 370 -21.77 -2.83 10.20
CA HIS A 370 -23.09 -2.51 10.75
C HIS A 370 -22.96 -2.22 12.26
N GLU A 371 -23.61 -1.14 12.71
CA GLU A 371 -23.95 -0.91 14.12
C GLU A 371 -24.94 -1.96 14.64
#